data_AF-A0A2R6QWK3-F1
#
_entry.id   AF-A0A2R6QWK3-F1
#
_cell.length_a   1.000
_cell.length_b   1.000
_cell.length_c   1.000
_cell.angle_alpha   90.00
_cell.angle_beta   90.00
_cell.angle_gamma   90.00
#
_symmetry.space_group_name_H-M   'P 1'
#
loop_
_entity.id
_entity.type
_entity.pdbx_description
1 polymer ?
#
loop_
_entity_poly.entity_id
_entity_poly.type
_entity_poly.pdbx_seq_one_letter_code
_entity_poly.pdbx_strand_id
1 'polypeptide(L)'
;MNWTRGRTIGRGSSASVSIATSRHSGDIFAVKSTELSQSQSLQREQKILSTLISPNIVTYIGYDVTNENNKFMYNLLLEYMPSGTLSDAIHDVRLEEAAIGFYTHQILQGLEYIHSSGVAHCDIKGQNILISEGGAKLADFGFAKWINPTAENDNTAAVAIGGTPMFMAPEVARGEEQGFPADIWALGCTIIEMATGESPWPNFYDPVSVLYRVGFSREIPEFPDFLSDQARDFLGKCLRRDPKERWTAKELLKHPFLREKQILEFNSNSPTSILDQGVWNSIEEPESLYSTSPSSCLNSPAKRIRRLECSGEPNWTVDENWITIRSNKNEQRQELMEDIYCEDNLFFGSVTASICDEMELEDFLIDPFEGRNVRCSTCTEHRDVLDWRETKRDY
;
A
#
# COMPACT_ATOMS: atom_id res chain seq x y z
N MET A 1 1.55 -15.18 21.62
CA MET A 1 0.63 -16.07 20.85
C MET A 1 1.46 -17.14 20.13
N ASN A 2 0.87 -18.16 19.51
CA ASN A 2 1.64 -19.16 18.75
C ASN A 2 1.45 -18.99 17.23
N TRP A 3 2.48 -18.47 16.57
CA TRP A 3 2.46 -18.10 15.15
C TRP A 3 3.79 -18.40 14.46
N THR A 4 3.85 -18.13 13.16
CA THR A 4 5.05 -18.25 12.33
C THR A 4 5.25 -16.97 11.52
N ARG A 5 6.44 -16.37 11.57
CA ARG A 5 6.82 -15.24 10.71
C ARG A 5 7.02 -15.75 9.27
N GLY A 6 6.35 -15.14 8.30
CA GLY A 6 6.53 -15.37 6.87
C GLY A 6 7.39 -14.29 6.22
N ARG A 7 7.22 -14.11 4.89
CA ARG A 7 7.95 -13.08 4.11
C ARG A 7 7.73 -11.67 4.66
N THR A 8 8.78 -10.85 4.64
CA THR A 8 8.66 -9.39 4.78
C THR A 8 7.86 -8.84 3.61
N ILE A 9 6.85 -8.02 3.89
CA ILE A 9 5.99 -7.33 2.92
C ILE A 9 6.25 -5.82 2.88
N GLY A 10 6.89 -5.24 3.90
CA GLY A 10 7.30 -3.83 3.91
C GLY A 10 8.46 -3.57 4.87
N ARG A 11 9.21 -2.48 4.63
CA ARG A 11 10.28 -2.00 5.52
C ARG A 11 10.20 -0.47 5.62
N GLY A 12 9.82 0.04 6.79
CA GLY A 12 9.94 1.44 7.14
C GLY A 12 11.30 1.75 7.78
N SER A 13 11.52 3.00 8.14
CA SER A 13 12.73 3.45 8.85
C SER A 13 12.85 2.93 10.29
N SER A 14 11.73 2.59 10.93
CA SER A 14 11.64 2.23 12.36
C SER A 14 11.19 0.80 12.64
N ALA A 15 10.58 0.12 11.66
CA ALA A 15 10.05 -1.22 11.77
C ALA A 15 9.97 -1.93 10.41
N SER A 16 9.96 -3.27 10.44
CA SER A 16 9.67 -4.11 9.27
C SER A 16 8.31 -4.77 9.43
N VAL A 17 7.54 -4.89 8.34
CA VAL A 17 6.25 -5.58 8.32
C VAL A 17 6.43 -6.92 7.60
N SER A 18 6.06 -8.02 8.25
CA SER A 18 5.99 -9.35 7.66
C SER A 18 4.56 -9.88 7.66
N ILE A 19 4.24 -10.75 6.71
CA ILE A 19 3.07 -11.62 6.83
C ILE A 19 3.35 -12.68 7.89
N ALA A 20 2.32 -13.18 8.57
CA ALA A 20 2.42 -14.26 9.55
C ALA A 20 1.17 -15.15 9.52
N THR A 21 1.29 -16.34 10.13
CA THR A 21 0.22 -17.34 10.18
C THR A 21 0.05 -17.88 11.59
N SER A 22 -1.20 -17.92 12.06
CA SER A 22 -1.61 -18.55 13.32
C SER A 22 -1.41 -20.07 13.25
N ARG A 23 -0.70 -20.67 14.22
CA ARG A 23 -0.51 -22.13 14.24
C ARG A 23 -1.75 -22.91 14.68
N HIS A 24 -2.76 -22.23 15.24
CA HIS A 24 -3.96 -22.89 15.79
C HIS A 24 -5.15 -22.85 14.83
N SER A 25 -5.31 -21.75 14.09
CA SER A 25 -6.44 -21.53 13.17
C SER A 25 -6.04 -21.50 11.70
N GLY A 26 -4.75 -21.26 11.38
CA GLY A 26 -4.30 -21.02 10.01
C GLY A 26 -4.52 -19.57 9.52
N ASP A 27 -5.12 -18.71 10.34
CA ASP A 27 -5.40 -17.31 9.98
C ASP A 27 -4.12 -16.56 9.60
N ILE A 28 -4.24 -15.71 8.57
CA ILE A 28 -3.15 -14.88 8.04
C ILE A 28 -3.29 -13.46 8.60
N PHE A 29 -2.19 -12.91 9.10
CA PHE A 29 -2.16 -11.55 9.67
C PHE A 29 -0.83 -10.84 9.35
N ALA A 30 -0.79 -9.53 9.56
CA ALA A 30 0.40 -8.71 9.40
C ALA A 30 1.10 -8.51 10.76
N VAL A 31 2.42 -8.49 10.76
CA VAL A 31 3.24 -8.26 11.96
C VAL A 31 4.25 -7.17 11.69
N LYS A 32 4.06 -6.01 12.33
CA LYS A 32 5.02 -4.91 12.37
C LYS A 32 5.99 -5.18 13.52
N SER A 33 7.29 -5.20 13.25
CA SER A 33 8.32 -5.64 14.19
C SER A 33 9.52 -4.71 14.23
N THR A 34 10.04 -4.47 15.44
CA THR A 34 11.31 -3.79 15.68
C THR A 34 12.00 -4.39 16.92
N GLU A 35 13.27 -4.07 17.15
CA GLU A 35 13.99 -4.57 18.33
C GLU A 35 13.37 -3.98 19.61
N LEU A 36 13.22 -4.76 20.67
CA LEU A 36 12.55 -4.35 21.91
C LEU A 36 13.18 -3.09 22.51
N SER A 37 14.50 -2.96 22.40
CA SER A 37 15.32 -1.79 22.77
C SER A 37 14.88 -0.48 22.10
N GLN A 38 14.31 -0.55 20.90
CA GLN A 38 13.92 0.58 20.05
C GLN A 38 12.39 0.73 19.90
N SER A 39 11.63 -0.13 20.57
CA SER A 39 10.17 -0.28 20.37
C SER A 39 9.28 0.86 20.88
N GLN A 40 9.84 2.00 21.34
CA GLN A 40 9.07 3.10 21.94
C GLN A 40 8.08 3.80 20.99
N SER A 41 8.32 3.78 19.67
CA SER A 41 7.32 4.20 18.67
C SER A 41 6.22 3.16 18.53
N LEU A 42 6.60 1.90 18.29
CA LEU A 42 5.68 0.79 18.03
C LEU A 42 4.79 0.46 19.24
N GLN A 43 5.24 0.71 20.47
CA GLN A 43 4.42 0.62 21.69
C GLN A 43 3.40 1.76 21.80
N ARG A 44 3.68 2.97 21.29
CA ARG A 44 2.70 4.07 21.25
C ARG A 44 1.65 3.82 20.17
N GLU A 45 2.09 3.37 19.00
CA GLU A 45 1.23 2.89 17.92
C GLU A 45 0.30 1.76 18.40
N GLN A 46 0.84 0.76 19.13
CA GLN A 46 0.05 -0.30 19.75
C GLN A 46 -1.01 0.24 20.70
N LYS A 47 -0.65 1.19 21.59
CA LYS A 47 -1.61 1.78 22.55
C LYS A 47 -2.77 2.47 21.83
N ILE A 48 -2.46 3.31 20.84
CA ILE A 48 -3.46 4.01 20.03
C ILE A 48 -4.36 3.00 19.31
N LEU A 49 -3.79 2.05 18.55
CA LEU A 49 -4.57 1.06 17.80
C LEU A 49 -5.42 0.16 18.71
N SER A 50 -4.95 -0.15 19.93
CA SER A 50 -5.73 -0.96 20.89
C SER A 50 -6.98 -0.26 21.45
N THR A 51 -7.15 1.05 21.23
CA THR A 51 -8.39 1.77 21.59
C THR A 51 -9.33 2.03 20.40
N LEU A 52 -8.97 1.61 19.18
CA LEU A 52 -9.70 1.94 17.95
C LEU A 52 -10.37 0.70 17.34
N ILE A 53 -11.68 0.79 17.10
CA ILE A 53 -12.51 -0.26 16.48
C ILE A 53 -13.43 0.40 15.45
N SER A 54 -13.03 0.36 14.18
CA SER A 54 -13.75 0.98 13.06
C SER A 54 -13.52 0.19 11.77
N PRO A 55 -14.52 0.03 10.88
CA PRO A 55 -14.35 -0.65 9.60
C PRO A 55 -13.35 0.05 8.66
N ASN A 56 -13.03 1.33 8.91
CA ASN A 56 -12.09 2.12 8.11
C ASN A 56 -10.71 2.29 8.77
N ILE A 57 -10.34 1.40 9.70
CA ILE A 57 -9.03 1.39 10.38
C ILE A 57 -8.49 -0.05 10.39
N VAL A 58 -7.17 -0.21 10.23
CA VAL A 58 -6.52 -1.53 10.31
C VAL A 58 -6.72 -2.14 11.71
N THR A 59 -7.37 -3.30 11.74
CA THR A 59 -7.79 -3.98 12.96
C THR A 59 -6.59 -4.45 13.78
N TYR A 60 -6.52 -4.02 15.03
CA TYR A 60 -5.57 -4.51 16.01
C TYR A 60 -5.93 -5.93 16.48
N ILE A 61 -4.99 -6.87 16.39
CA ILE A 61 -5.15 -8.26 16.84
C ILE A 61 -4.46 -8.50 18.19
N GLY A 62 -3.32 -7.84 18.43
CA GLY A 62 -2.56 -8.00 19.67
C GLY A 62 -1.12 -7.50 19.57
N TYR A 63 -0.31 -7.84 20.57
CA TYR A 63 1.14 -7.70 20.52
C TYR A 63 1.82 -8.95 21.07
N ASP A 64 3.10 -9.13 20.76
CA ASP A 64 3.89 -10.27 21.21
C ASP A 64 5.38 -9.91 21.34
N VAL A 65 6.11 -10.58 22.23
CA VAL A 65 7.56 -10.38 22.41
C VAL A 65 8.28 -11.69 22.17
N THR A 66 9.01 -11.77 21.07
CA THR A 66 9.73 -12.97 20.61
C THR A 66 11.23 -12.83 20.87
N ASN A 67 11.92 -13.95 21.06
CA ASN A 67 13.39 -14.01 20.97
C ASN A 67 13.74 -14.60 19.60
N GLU A 68 14.32 -13.78 18.73
CA GLU A 68 14.71 -14.14 17.37
C GLU A 68 16.22 -13.90 17.22
N ASN A 69 16.99 -14.98 17.01
CA ASN A 69 18.45 -14.93 16.87
C ASN A 69 19.17 -14.18 18.01
N ASN A 70 18.81 -14.48 19.27
CA ASN A 70 19.29 -13.84 20.49
C ASN A 70 18.94 -12.34 20.63
N LYS A 71 17.97 -11.84 19.85
CA LYS A 71 17.40 -10.49 20.00
C LYS A 71 15.94 -10.57 20.42
N PHE A 72 15.57 -9.78 21.43
CA PHE A 72 14.17 -9.57 21.76
C PHE A 72 13.53 -8.62 20.75
N MET A 73 12.48 -9.08 20.09
CA MET A 73 11.71 -8.32 19.11
C MET A 73 10.33 -7.99 19.69
N TYR A 74 9.91 -6.73 19.59
CA TYR A 74 8.54 -6.33 19.88
C TYR A 74 7.72 -6.41 18.59
N ASN A 75 6.58 -7.07 18.65
CA ASN A 75 5.71 -7.37 17.51
C ASN A 75 4.32 -6.80 17.75
N LEU A 76 3.82 -6.03 16.81
CA LEU A 76 2.44 -5.55 16.74
C LEU A 76 1.69 -6.35 15.67
N LEU A 77 0.62 -7.03 16.07
CA LEU A 77 -0.19 -7.93 15.23
C LEU A 77 -1.44 -7.18 14.75
N LEU A 78 -1.61 -7.12 13.42
CA LEU A 78 -2.65 -6.37 12.71
C LEU A 78 -3.31 -7.26 11.66
N GLU A 79 -4.54 -6.95 11.21
CA GLU A 79 -5.12 -7.65 10.06
C GLU A 79 -4.24 -7.55 8.80
N TYR A 80 -4.26 -8.59 7.97
CA TYR A 80 -3.55 -8.57 6.68
C TYR A 80 -4.49 -8.12 5.56
N MET A 81 -4.15 -7.00 4.94
CA MET A 81 -4.86 -6.46 3.76
C MET A 81 -4.14 -6.95 2.49
N PRO A 82 -4.71 -7.89 1.71
CA PRO A 82 -3.99 -8.57 0.63
C PRO A 82 -3.77 -7.70 -0.61
N SER A 83 -4.62 -6.69 -0.84
CA SER A 83 -4.57 -5.83 -2.03
C SER A 83 -3.55 -4.68 -1.93
N GLY A 84 -2.77 -4.61 -0.85
CA GLY A 84 -1.72 -3.60 -0.68
C GLY A 84 -2.23 -2.22 -0.29
N THR A 85 -1.42 -1.20 -0.60
CA THR A 85 -1.71 0.21 -0.33
C THR A 85 -2.45 0.89 -1.48
N LEU A 86 -3.04 2.05 -1.21
CA LEU A 86 -3.61 2.93 -2.24
C LEU A 86 -2.53 3.39 -3.24
N SER A 87 -1.29 3.64 -2.80
CA SER A 87 -0.20 3.99 -3.71
C SER A 87 0.22 2.84 -4.63
N ASP A 88 0.13 1.58 -4.17
CA ASP A 88 0.38 0.41 -5.03
C ASP A 88 -0.69 0.30 -6.14
N ALA A 89 -1.92 0.75 -5.87
CA ALA A 89 -3.06 0.69 -6.79
C ALA A 89 -3.11 1.83 -7.82
N ILE A 90 -2.35 2.92 -7.63
CA ILE A 90 -2.36 4.12 -8.48
C ILE A 90 -1.02 4.41 -9.17
N HIS A 91 -0.02 3.54 -8.99
CA HIS A 91 1.32 3.73 -9.55
C HIS A 91 1.27 3.78 -11.08
N ASP A 92 1.65 4.94 -11.67
CA ASP A 92 1.52 5.29 -13.08
C ASP A 92 0.07 5.22 -13.65
N VAL A 93 -0.95 5.10 -12.79
CA VAL A 93 -2.36 4.93 -13.17
C VAL A 93 -3.26 5.77 -12.26
N ARG A 94 -3.64 6.97 -12.73
CA ARG A 94 -4.68 7.79 -12.08
C ARG A 94 -6.00 7.05 -11.94
N LEU A 95 -6.73 7.35 -10.85
CA LEU A 95 -8.09 6.87 -10.66
C LEU A 95 -9.12 7.76 -11.38
N GLU A 96 -10.27 7.17 -11.73
CA GLU A 96 -11.45 7.92 -12.16
C GLU A 96 -12.12 8.62 -10.97
N GLU A 97 -12.73 9.78 -11.19
CA GLU A 97 -13.25 10.64 -10.10
C GLU A 97 -14.27 9.92 -9.18
N ALA A 98 -15.05 8.97 -9.70
CA ALA A 98 -15.95 8.13 -8.90
C ALA A 98 -15.19 7.23 -7.90
N ALA A 99 -14.05 6.65 -8.29
CA ALA A 99 -13.20 5.86 -7.41
C ALA A 99 -12.44 6.75 -6.40
N ILE A 100 -12.02 7.95 -6.83
CA ILE A 100 -11.45 8.98 -5.93
C ILE A 100 -12.49 9.34 -4.85
N GLY A 101 -13.74 9.63 -5.23
CA GLY A 101 -14.83 9.93 -4.29
C GLY A 101 -15.15 8.78 -3.33
N PHE A 102 -15.18 7.54 -3.84
CA PHE A 102 -15.38 6.33 -3.03
C PHE A 102 -14.31 6.16 -1.94
N TYR A 103 -13.02 6.16 -2.33
CA TYR A 103 -11.93 6.04 -1.35
C TYR A 103 -11.85 7.26 -0.43
N THR A 104 -12.06 8.48 -0.95
CA THR A 104 -12.10 9.70 -0.14
C THR A 104 -13.16 9.59 0.97
N HIS A 105 -14.36 9.13 0.66
CA HIS A 105 -15.42 8.94 1.66
C HIS A 105 -14.99 7.97 2.76
N GLN A 106 -14.38 6.83 2.41
CA GLN A 106 -13.95 5.82 3.38
C GLN A 106 -12.75 6.26 4.24
N ILE A 107 -11.74 6.91 3.64
CA ILE A 107 -10.62 7.54 4.37
C ILE A 107 -11.17 8.57 5.36
N LEU A 108 -12.15 9.36 4.94
CA LEU A 108 -12.76 10.41 5.75
C LEU A 108 -13.66 9.88 6.88
N GLN A 109 -14.32 8.73 6.69
CA GLN A 109 -15.00 7.99 7.77
C GLN A 109 -13.99 7.52 8.83
N GLY A 110 -12.81 7.03 8.40
CA GLY A 110 -11.70 6.72 9.30
C GLY A 110 -11.19 7.94 10.07
N LEU A 111 -11.02 9.08 9.38
CA LEU A 111 -10.58 10.34 9.98
C LEU A 111 -11.58 10.87 11.02
N GLU A 112 -12.88 10.90 10.71
CA GLU A 112 -13.90 11.38 11.65
C GLU A 112 -13.97 10.54 12.93
N TYR A 113 -13.76 9.22 12.81
CA TYR A 113 -13.66 8.31 13.94
C TYR A 113 -12.43 8.59 14.83
N ILE A 114 -11.22 8.74 14.26
CA ILE A 114 -10.03 9.00 15.08
C ILE A 114 -10.03 10.42 15.66
N HIS A 115 -10.51 11.42 14.91
CA HIS A 115 -10.61 12.80 15.37
C HIS A 115 -11.63 12.93 16.53
N SER A 116 -12.79 12.25 16.44
CA SER A 116 -13.73 12.19 17.57
C SER A 116 -13.22 11.37 18.76
N SER A 117 -12.30 10.43 18.52
CA SER A 117 -11.53 9.71 19.55
C SER A 117 -10.34 10.51 20.11
N GLY A 118 -10.16 11.77 19.68
CA GLY A 118 -9.09 12.67 20.16
C GLY A 118 -7.70 12.41 19.57
N VAL A 119 -7.57 11.56 18.55
CA VAL A 119 -6.32 11.12 17.91
C VAL A 119 -6.16 11.76 16.53
N ALA A 120 -5.00 12.36 16.25
CA ALA A 120 -4.59 12.73 14.90
C ALA A 120 -3.61 11.69 14.35
N HIS A 121 -3.66 11.42 13.04
CA HIS A 121 -2.84 10.39 12.38
C HIS A 121 -1.43 10.91 12.02
N CYS A 122 -1.33 12.18 11.66
CA CYS A 122 -0.09 12.92 11.36
C CYS A 122 0.72 12.43 10.14
N ASP A 123 0.25 11.43 9.39
CA ASP A 123 0.92 10.90 8.18
C ASP A 123 -0.10 10.28 7.19
N ILE A 124 -1.13 11.03 6.79
CA ILE A 124 -2.10 10.59 5.78
C ILE A 124 -1.50 10.74 4.37
N LYS A 125 -1.45 9.63 3.63
CA LYS A 125 -0.89 9.48 2.27
C LYS A 125 -1.28 8.11 1.71
N GLY A 126 -1.20 7.89 0.40
CA GLY A 126 -1.61 6.63 -0.21
C GLY A 126 -0.89 5.39 0.35
N GLN A 127 0.38 5.48 0.75
CA GLN A 127 1.12 4.34 1.30
C GLN A 127 0.63 3.91 2.70
N ASN A 128 -0.13 4.77 3.39
CA ASN A 128 -0.72 4.51 4.70
C ASN A 128 -2.24 4.23 4.62
N ILE A 129 -2.82 4.17 3.41
CA ILE A 129 -4.19 3.69 3.18
C ILE A 129 -4.10 2.27 2.61
N LEU A 130 -4.68 1.28 3.28
CA LEU A 130 -4.74 -0.11 2.80
C LEU A 130 -6.08 -0.38 2.11
N ILE A 131 -6.06 -1.11 0.99
CA ILE A 131 -7.25 -1.43 0.19
C ILE A 131 -7.63 -2.90 0.35
N SER A 132 -8.93 -3.18 0.24
CA SER A 132 -9.56 -4.49 0.18
C SER A 132 -10.83 -4.45 -0.66
N GLU A 133 -11.49 -5.59 -0.89
CA GLU A 133 -12.83 -5.65 -1.48
C GLU A 133 -13.88 -4.90 -0.65
N GLY A 134 -13.69 -4.81 0.68
CA GLY A 134 -14.48 -3.96 1.58
C GLY A 134 -14.14 -2.47 1.52
N GLY A 135 -13.16 -2.09 0.69
CA GLY A 135 -12.67 -0.72 0.54
C GLY A 135 -11.44 -0.39 1.39
N ALA A 136 -11.28 0.91 1.68
CA ALA A 136 -10.09 1.52 2.26
C ALA A 136 -10.10 1.61 3.80
N LYS A 137 -8.92 1.40 4.40
CA LYS A 137 -8.65 1.51 5.85
C LYS A 137 -7.39 2.34 6.12
N LEU A 138 -7.41 3.15 7.18
CA LEU A 138 -6.22 3.84 7.70
C LEU A 138 -5.23 2.84 8.34
N ALA A 139 -3.93 3.02 8.10
CA ALA A 139 -2.86 2.17 8.61
C ALA A 139 -1.56 2.95 8.89
N ASP A 140 -0.60 2.30 9.57
CA ASP A 140 0.63 2.91 10.13
C ASP A 140 0.37 4.12 11.03
N PHE A 141 -0.03 3.84 12.27
CA PHE A 141 -0.24 4.84 13.31
C PHE A 141 1.08 5.23 14.01
N GLY A 142 2.24 5.02 13.37
CA GLY A 142 3.57 5.27 13.93
C GLY A 142 3.88 6.74 14.26
N PHE A 143 3.17 7.68 13.61
CA PHE A 143 3.21 9.12 13.90
C PHE A 143 1.98 9.63 14.67
N ALA A 144 0.98 8.78 14.91
CA ALA A 144 -0.27 9.19 15.50
C ALA A 144 -0.10 9.61 16.98
N LYS A 145 -0.98 10.50 17.44
CA LYS A 145 -0.95 11.05 18.81
C LYS A 145 -2.31 11.55 19.28
N TRP A 146 -2.54 11.52 20.58
CA TRP A 146 -3.65 12.24 21.22
C TRP A 146 -3.36 13.74 21.22
N ILE A 147 -4.35 14.56 20.86
CA ILE A 147 -4.21 16.02 20.79
C ILE A 147 -4.47 16.70 22.14
N ASN A 148 -5.30 16.10 23.00
CA ASN A 148 -5.47 16.49 24.39
C ASN A 148 -5.24 15.25 25.28
N PRO A 149 -3.98 14.89 25.60
CA PRO A 149 -3.71 13.76 26.48
C PRO A 149 -4.27 13.99 27.88
N THR A 150 -4.90 12.96 28.45
CA THR A 150 -5.18 12.87 29.89
C THR A 150 -3.97 12.27 30.61
N ALA A 151 -3.90 12.39 31.94
CA ALA A 151 -2.82 11.81 32.76
C ALA A 151 -2.58 10.30 32.53
N GLU A 152 -3.58 9.57 32.01
CA GLU A 152 -3.49 8.15 31.66
C GLU A 152 -2.73 7.92 30.33
N ASN A 153 -2.84 8.88 29.39
CA ASN A 153 -2.17 8.89 28.09
C ASN A 153 -0.84 9.69 28.09
N ASP A 154 -0.65 10.58 29.06
CA ASP A 154 0.43 11.61 29.13
C ASP A 154 1.86 11.05 29.26
N ASN A 155 2.02 9.74 29.45
CA ASN A 155 3.32 9.06 29.48
C ASN A 155 4.02 9.00 28.10
N THR A 156 3.53 9.73 27.10
CA THR A 156 4.24 9.95 25.82
C THR A 156 4.95 11.31 25.86
N ALA A 157 6.28 11.29 25.96
CA ALA A 157 7.08 12.50 25.74
C ALA A 157 6.67 13.18 24.42
N ALA A 158 6.57 14.51 24.44
CA ALA A 158 5.96 15.34 23.39
C ALA A 158 6.30 14.83 21.99
N VAL A 159 5.27 14.34 21.27
CA VAL A 159 5.46 13.66 20.00
C VAL A 159 5.98 14.67 18.97
N ALA A 160 7.26 14.52 18.63
CA ALA A 160 7.93 15.36 17.64
C ALA A 160 7.15 15.38 16.32
N ILE A 161 7.15 16.55 15.67
CA ILE A 161 6.52 16.73 14.36
C ILE A 161 7.10 15.71 13.38
N GLY A 162 6.20 15.02 12.68
CA GLY A 162 6.56 13.88 11.82
C GLY A 162 5.51 13.62 10.75
N GLY A 163 5.67 12.48 10.07
CA GLY A 163 4.98 12.18 8.82
C GLY A 163 5.79 12.59 7.58
N THR A 164 5.15 12.57 6.42
CA THR A 164 5.81 12.68 5.12
C THR A 164 5.80 14.12 4.59
N PRO A 165 6.96 14.77 4.35
CA PRO A 165 7.06 16.19 3.99
C PRO A 165 6.16 16.68 2.84
N MET A 166 5.92 15.84 1.83
CA MET A 166 5.04 16.16 0.67
C MET A 166 3.57 16.36 1.06
N PHE A 167 3.16 15.78 2.19
CA PHE A 167 1.79 15.78 2.71
C PHE A 167 1.64 16.66 3.96
N MET A 168 2.72 17.25 4.48
CA MET A 168 2.66 18.14 5.64
C MET A 168 1.88 19.43 5.33
N ALA A 169 1.11 19.89 6.31
CA ALA A 169 0.39 21.16 6.23
C ALA A 169 1.31 22.37 6.52
N PRO A 170 0.93 23.60 6.11
CA PRO A 170 1.77 24.80 6.27
C PRO A 170 2.26 25.06 7.69
N GLU A 171 1.43 24.84 8.70
CA GLU A 171 1.78 24.96 10.12
C GLU A 171 2.81 23.90 10.54
N VAL A 172 2.61 22.65 10.12
CA VAL A 172 3.50 21.51 10.38
C VAL A 172 4.87 21.78 9.74
N ALA A 173 4.90 22.28 8.51
CA ALA A 173 6.11 22.64 7.78
C ALA A 173 6.85 23.87 8.36
N ARG A 174 6.18 24.70 9.17
CA ARG A 174 6.81 25.79 9.95
C ARG A 174 7.27 25.35 11.34
N GLY A 175 7.00 24.12 11.76
CA GLY A 175 7.31 23.63 13.12
C GLY A 175 6.27 24.04 14.17
N GLU A 176 5.05 24.41 13.76
CA GLU A 176 3.95 24.81 14.63
C GLU A 176 3.10 23.59 15.06
N GLU A 177 1.90 23.83 15.62
CA GLU A 177 1.03 22.76 16.11
C GLU A 177 0.51 21.84 14.99
N GLN A 178 0.88 20.56 15.05
CA GLN A 178 0.34 19.50 14.20
C GLN A 178 -0.82 18.80 14.92
N GLY A 179 -2.06 18.98 14.41
CA GLY A 179 -3.29 18.38 14.95
C GLY A 179 -4.29 17.97 13.86
N PHE A 180 -5.56 17.76 14.21
CA PHE A 180 -6.59 17.26 13.27
C PHE A 180 -6.67 18.00 11.91
N PRO A 181 -6.52 19.35 11.83
CA PRO A 181 -6.52 20.05 10.55
C PRO A 181 -5.36 19.68 9.62
N ALA A 182 -4.26 19.16 10.14
CA ALA A 182 -3.13 18.70 9.33
C ALA A 182 -3.47 17.39 8.59
N ASP A 183 -4.22 16.47 9.22
CA ASP A 183 -4.74 15.27 8.54
C ASP A 183 -5.68 15.62 7.38
N ILE A 184 -6.45 16.72 7.51
CA ILE A 184 -7.36 17.21 6.46
C ILE A 184 -6.58 17.80 5.26
N TRP A 185 -5.48 18.52 5.51
CA TRP A 185 -4.60 18.96 4.44
C TRP A 185 -3.93 17.77 3.75
N ALA A 186 -3.42 16.81 4.52
CA ALA A 186 -2.78 15.60 4.03
C ALA A 186 -3.75 14.70 3.23
N LEU A 187 -5.03 14.66 3.59
CA LEU A 187 -6.11 14.11 2.76
C LEU A 187 -6.22 14.85 1.43
N GLY A 188 -6.19 16.19 1.42
CA GLY A 188 -6.20 16.98 0.18
C GLY A 188 -5.03 16.62 -0.75
N CYS A 189 -3.83 16.45 -0.19
CA CYS A 189 -2.67 15.92 -0.92
C CYS A 189 -2.90 14.48 -1.44
N THR A 190 -3.53 13.61 -0.64
CA THR A 190 -3.84 12.21 -1.02
C THR A 190 -4.89 12.12 -2.13
N ILE A 191 -5.84 13.04 -2.18
CA ILE A 191 -6.82 13.15 -3.28
C ILE A 191 -6.13 13.53 -4.59
N ILE A 192 -5.12 14.41 -4.52
CA ILE A 192 -4.29 14.77 -5.68
C ILE A 192 -3.41 13.59 -6.09
N GLU A 193 -2.81 12.86 -5.13
CA GLU A 193 -2.06 11.61 -5.39
C GLU A 193 -2.92 10.60 -6.17
N MET A 194 -4.18 10.36 -5.74
CA MET A 194 -5.14 9.51 -6.46
C MET A 194 -5.51 10.02 -7.86
N ALA A 195 -5.53 11.34 -8.05
CA ALA A 195 -5.91 11.97 -9.32
C ALA A 195 -4.76 12.00 -10.33
N THR A 196 -3.51 12.13 -9.90
CA THR A 196 -2.34 12.18 -10.80
C THR A 196 -1.69 10.82 -10.99
N GLY A 197 -1.69 9.96 -9.97
CA GLY A 197 -0.79 8.82 -9.85
C GLY A 197 0.63 9.22 -9.40
N GLU A 198 0.83 10.48 -9.03
CA GLU A 198 2.12 11.11 -8.72
C GLU A 198 2.12 11.82 -7.35
N SER A 199 3.29 12.29 -6.92
CA SER A 199 3.43 13.21 -5.78
C SER A 199 2.52 14.44 -5.91
N PRO A 200 1.90 14.94 -4.81
CA PRO A 200 1.17 16.22 -4.81
C PRO A 200 2.06 17.44 -5.12
N TRP A 201 3.39 17.27 -5.15
CA TRP A 201 4.37 18.24 -5.61
C TRP A 201 5.35 17.54 -6.59
N PRO A 202 4.97 17.30 -7.86
CA PRO A 202 5.74 16.44 -8.76
C PRO A 202 7.07 17.06 -9.20
N ASN A 203 7.14 18.40 -9.26
CA ASN A 203 8.34 19.14 -9.64
C ASN A 203 9.41 19.24 -8.52
N PHE A 204 9.23 18.58 -7.37
CA PHE A 204 10.07 18.77 -6.19
C PHE A 204 10.49 17.45 -5.54
N TYR A 205 11.78 17.12 -5.66
CA TYR A 205 12.38 15.89 -5.14
C TYR A 205 13.08 16.07 -3.79
N ASP A 206 13.44 17.30 -3.43
CA ASP A 206 14.05 17.63 -2.14
C ASP A 206 12.96 17.97 -1.09
N PRO A 207 12.85 17.22 0.02
CA PRO A 207 11.90 17.50 1.08
C PRO A 207 12.06 18.88 1.72
N VAL A 208 13.28 19.42 1.82
CA VAL A 208 13.51 20.72 2.49
C VAL A 208 12.93 21.87 1.67
N SER A 209 13.12 21.84 0.35
CA SER A 209 12.52 22.76 -0.61
C SER A 209 10.99 22.73 -0.58
N VAL A 210 10.39 21.55 -0.40
CA VAL A 210 8.93 21.40 -0.25
C VAL A 210 8.45 21.99 1.07
N LEU A 211 9.09 21.67 2.19
CA LEU A 211 8.73 22.25 3.49
C LEU A 211 8.86 23.79 3.49
N TYR A 212 9.90 24.33 2.87
CA TYR A 212 10.05 25.78 2.73
C TYR A 212 8.91 26.41 1.90
N ARG A 213 8.58 25.81 0.75
CA ARG A 213 7.48 26.25 -0.13
C ARG A 213 6.13 26.15 0.58
N VAL A 214 5.82 25.02 1.17
CA VAL A 214 4.57 24.75 1.90
C VAL A 214 4.42 25.67 3.11
N GLY A 215 5.48 25.82 3.92
CA GLY A 215 5.47 26.62 5.14
C GLY A 215 5.39 28.13 4.89
N PHE A 216 6.22 28.66 4.00
CA PHE A 216 6.52 30.10 3.92
C PHE A 216 6.07 30.81 2.63
N SER A 217 5.68 30.08 1.57
CA SER A 217 5.07 30.71 0.38
C SER A 217 3.55 30.91 0.54
N ARG A 218 2.85 31.27 -0.54
CA ARG A 218 1.38 31.26 -0.64
C ARG A 218 0.83 30.06 -1.42
N GLU A 219 1.70 29.20 -1.92
CA GLU A 219 1.34 28.11 -2.83
C GLU A 219 0.61 26.97 -2.09
N ILE A 220 -0.09 26.18 -2.89
CA ILE A 220 -0.81 24.95 -2.54
C ILE A 220 -0.54 23.93 -3.66
N PRO A 221 -0.77 22.63 -3.46
CA PRO A 221 -0.72 21.65 -4.54
C PRO A 221 -1.63 22.06 -5.72
N GLU A 222 -1.19 21.82 -6.95
CA GLU A 222 -1.97 22.16 -8.15
C GLU A 222 -3.18 21.22 -8.28
N PHE A 223 -4.35 21.76 -8.59
CA PHE A 223 -5.59 20.98 -8.71
C PHE A 223 -5.72 20.46 -10.16
N PRO A 224 -5.78 19.15 -10.41
CA PRO A 224 -5.85 18.62 -11.78
C PRO A 224 -7.08 19.12 -12.56
N ASP A 225 -6.87 19.69 -13.75
CA ASP A 225 -7.90 20.39 -14.53
C ASP A 225 -9.07 19.52 -15.01
N PHE A 226 -8.92 18.19 -15.00
CA PHE A 226 -9.98 17.26 -15.39
C PHE A 226 -10.96 16.94 -14.25
N LEU A 227 -10.67 17.35 -13.01
CA LEU A 227 -11.56 17.16 -11.87
C LEU A 227 -12.76 18.12 -11.94
N SER A 228 -13.94 17.64 -11.54
CA SER A 228 -15.16 18.45 -11.50
C SER A 228 -15.06 19.66 -10.56
N ASP A 229 -15.92 20.66 -10.75
CA ASP A 229 -16.05 21.77 -9.82
C ASP A 229 -16.41 21.32 -8.39
N GLN A 230 -17.08 20.17 -8.22
CA GLN A 230 -17.38 19.60 -6.90
C GLN A 230 -16.13 19.04 -6.22
N ALA A 231 -15.28 18.32 -6.96
CA ALA A 231 -13.99 17.83 -6.47
C ALA A 231 -13.02 19.00 -6.18
N ARG A 232 -13.00 20.02 -7.06
CA ARG A 232 -12.19 21.23 -6.89
C ARG A 232 -12.63 22.07 -5.69
N ASP A 233 -13.93 22.21 -5.41
CA ASP A 233 -14.39 22.90 -4.19
C ASP A 233 -14.09 22.08 -2.92
N PHE A 234 -14.15 20.74 -2.98
CA PHE A 234 -13.73 19.85 -1.88
C PHE A 234 -12.25 20.05 -1.54
N LEU A 235 -11.35 19.97 -2.55
CA LEU A 235 -9.93 20.30 -2.41
C LEU A 235 -9.74 21.73 -1.86
N GLY A 236 -10.55 22.68 -2.32
CA GLY A 236 -10.61 24.06 -1.83
C GLY A 236 -11.09 24.25 -0.38
N LYS A 237 -11.67 23.22 0.26
CA LYS A 237 -11.91 23.17 1.72
C LYS A 237 -10.72 22.54 2.46
N CYS A 238 -10.12 21.49 1.90
CA CYS A 238 -9.02 20.76 2.52
C CYS A 238 -7.72 21.58 2.56
N LEU A 239 -7.34 22.20 1.44
CA LEU A 239 -6.04 22.85 1.23
C LEU A 239 -6.05 24.34 1.62
N ARG A 240 -6.79 24.68 2.69
CA ARG A 240 -6.77 26.02 3.29
C ARG A 240 -5.48 26.23 4.08
N ARG A 241 -4.80 27.37 3.88
CA ARG A 241 -3.50 27.61 4.52
C ARG A 241 -3.61 27.89 6.03
N ASP A 242 -4.66 28.58 6.49
CA ASP A 242 -5.01 28.65 7.92
C ASP A 242 -5.71 27.34 8.34
N PRO A 243 -5.21 26.60 9.35
CA PRO A 243 -5.88 25.39 9.85
C PRO A 243 -7.28 25.64 10.43
N LYS A 244 -7.64 26.88 10.77
CA LYS A 244 -8.99 27.27 11.25
C LYS A 244 -10.00 27.52 10.12
N GLU A 245 -9.53 27.70 8.88
CA GLU A 245 -10.41 27.76 7.71
C GLU A 245 -10.69 26.38 7.10
N ARG A 246 -9.92 25.34 7.47
CA ARG A 246 -10.15 23.97 6.99
C ARG A 246 -11.43 23.41 7.58
N TRP A 247 -12.22 22.76 6.74
CA TRP A 247 -13.39 22.00 7.19
C TRP A 247 -12.95 20.76 7.96
N THR A 248 -13.67 20.40 9.02
CA THR A 248 -13.45 19.14 9.74
C THR A 248 -13.90 17.93 8.90
N ALA A 249 -13.42 16.74 9.24
CA ALA A 249 -13.86 15.50 8.60
C ALA A 249 -15.40 15.34 8.61
N LYS A 250 -16.03 15.75 9.72
CA LYS A 250 -17.49 15.74 9.95
C LYS A 250 -18.28 16.73 9.08
N GLU A 251 -17.62 17.74 8.52
CA GLU A 251 -18.21 18.70 7.58
C GLU A 251 -17.96 18.24 6.13
N LEU A 252 -16.76 17.78 5.83
CA LEU A 252 -16.38 17.21 4.53
C LEU A 252 -17.24 15.98 4.17
N LEU A 253 -17.61 15.13 5.14
CA LEU A 253 -18.52 13.98 4.92
C LEU A 253 -19.91 14.39 4.38
N LYS A 254 -20.27 15.68 4.48
CA LYS A 254 -21.54 16.22 3.98
C LYS A 254 -21.39 16.88 2.61
N HIS A 255 -20.19 16.98 2.05
CA HIS A 255 -19.91 17.71 0.81
C HIS A 255 -20.56 17.03 -0.41
N PRO A 256 -21.11 17.79 -1.40
CA PRO A 256 -21.75 17.23 -2.59
C PRO A 256 -20.92 16.20 -3.36
N PHE A 257 -19.60 16.43 -3.49
CA PHE A 257 -18.62 15.50 -4.09
C PHE A 257 -18.74 14.04 -3.61
N LEU A 258 -19.09 13.82 -2.34
CA LEU A 258 -19.21 12.47 -1.77
C LEU A 258 -20.64 11.88 -1.83
N ARG A 259 -21.59 12.60 -2.45
CA ARG A 259 -23.01 12.22 -2.54
C ARG A 259 -23.41 11.62 -3.89
N GLU A 260 -22.61 11.79 -4.93
CA GLU A 260 -22.93 11.24 -6.26
C GLU A 260 -22.71 9.73 -6.29
N LYS A 261 -23.77 9.02 -5.91
CA LYS A 261 -24.06 7.61 -6.20
C LYS A 261 -22.85 6.66 -6.14
N GLN A 262 -22.71 6.02 -4.98
CA GLN A 262 -21.93 4.80 -4.76
C GLN A 262 -22.50 3.58 -5.53
N ILE A 263 -22.78 3.70 -6.84
CA ILE A 263 -23.02 2.57 -7.74
C ILE A 263 -21.65 2.08 -8.25
N LEU A 264 -20.78 1.80 -7.29
CA LEU A 264 -19.74 0.79 -7.39
C LEU A 264 -20.19 -0.44 -6.59
N GLU A 265 -21.44 -0.86 -6.87
CA GLU A 265 -21.73 -2.29 -6.78
C GLU A 265 -20.72 -2.98 -7.69
N PHE A 266 -19.81 -3.78 -7.11
CA PHE A 266 -18.95 -4.63 -7.89
C PHE A 266 -19.84 -5.51 -8.75
N ASN A 267 -19.85 -5.28 -10.07
CA ASN A 267 -20.57 -6.09 -11.05
C ASN A 267 -19.87 -7.46 -11.20
N SER A 268 -19.98 -8.25 -10.14
CA SER A 268 -19.69 -9.69 -10.08
C SER A 268 -20.60 -10.50 -11.00
N ASN A 269 -21.65 -9.86 -11.54
CA ASN A 269 -22.39 -10.22 -12.75
C ASN A 269 -21.51 -10.18 -14.02
N SER A 270 -20.32 -10.78 -13.98
CA SER A 270 -19.69 -11.31 -15.19
C SER A 270 -20.58 -12.45 -15.66
N PRO A 271 -21.17 -12.40 -16.87
CA PRO A 271 -22.25 -13.32 -17.25
C PRO A 271 -21.72 -14.75 -17.39
N THR A 272 -21.90 -15.56 -16.35
CA THR A 272 -21.41 -16.96 -16.24
C THR A 272 -22.14 -17.93 -17.18
N SER A 273 -23.09 -17.43 -17.98
CA SER A 273 -23.90 -18.19 -18.93
C SER A 273 -24.31 -17.31 -20.11
N ILE A 274 -24.34 -17.91 -21.30
CA ILE A 274 -24.83 -17.29 -22.54
C ILE A 274 -26.36 -17.09 -22.52
N LEU A 275 -27.05 -17.73 -21.56
CA LEU A 275 -28.52 -17.77 -21.45
C LEU A 275 -29.12 -16.65 -20.57
N ASP A 276 -28.33 -15.65 -20.15
CA ASP A 276 -28.85 -14.54 -19.35
C ASP A 276 -29.76 -13.61 -20.19
N GLN A 277 -31.06 -13.72 -19.96
CA GLN A 277 -32.08 -12.98 -20.71
C GLN A 277 -32.07 -11.47 -20.44
N GLY A 278 -31.46 -11.01 -19.34
CA GLY A 278 -31.33 -9.56 -19.06
C GLY A 278 -30.48 -8.82 -20.10
N VAL A 279 -29.48 -9.51 -20.67
CA VAL A 279 -28.56 -8.94 -21.68
C VAL A 279 -29.25 -8.79 -23.04
N TRP A 280 -30.14 -9.71 -23.40
CA TRP A 280 -30.82 -9.68 -24.70
C TRP A 280 -32.01 -8.71 -24.72
N ASN A 281 -32.74 -8.61 -23.61
CA ASN A 281 -33.88 -7.70 -23.44
C ASN A 281 -33.49 -6.20 -23.44
N SER A 282 -32.19 -5.87 -23.51
CA SER A 282 -31.66 -4.51 -23.59
C SER A 282 -31.04 -4.15 -24.95
N ILE A 283 -31.21 -5.02 -25.96
CA ILE A 283 -30.72 -4.82 -27.34
C ILE A 283 -31.84 -4.42 -28.32
N GLU A 284 -33.12 -4.64 -27.98
CA GLU A 284 -34.27 -4.31 -28.84
C GLU A 284 -34.88 -2.92 -28.50
N GLU A 285 -34.32 -1.85 -29.09
CA GLU A 285 -35.06 -0.58 -29.28
C GLU A 285 -35.55 -0.46 -30.74
N PRO A 286 -36.76 0.11 -30.97
CA PRO A 286 -37.37 0.17 -32.30
C PRO A 286 -36.82 1.32 -33.18
N GLU A 287 -36.74 1.09 -34.49
CA GLU A 287 -36.23 2.07 -35.47
C GLU A 287 -37.12 3.32 -35.63
N SER A 288 -36.56 4.52 -35.45
CA SER A 288 -37.10 5.73 -36.12
C SER A 288 -36.09 6.89 -36.33
N LEU A 289 -35.62 7.02 -37.58
CA LEU A 289 -35.46 8.28 -38.34
C LEU A 289 -34.43 9.38 -37.92
N TYR A 290 -33.25 9.27 -38.53
CA TYR A 290 -32.43 10.33 -39.17
C TYR A 290 -31.67 11.45 -38.39
N SER A 291 -30.34 11.44 -38.65
CA SER A 291 -29.40 12.60 -38.72
C SER A 291 -28.97 13.26 -37.39
N THR A 292 -27.73 13.76 -37.18
CA THR A 292 -26.59 14.03 -38.09
C THR A 292 -25.24 13.68 -37.41
N SER A 293 -24.21 13.37 -38.21
CA SER A 293 -22.83 13.02 -37.80
C SER A 293 -21.91 14.23 -37.52
N PRO A 294 -20.63 14.07 -37.12
CA PRO A 294 -19.97 12.94 -36.43
C PRO A 294 -19.07 13.36 -35.23
N SER A 295 -18.88 12.49 -34.23
CA SER A 295 -17.77 12.58 -33.27
C SER A 295 -16.93 11.29 -33.26
N SER A 296 -15.61 11.43 -33.13
CA SER A 296 -14.66 10.36 -33.44
C SER A 296 -14.28 9.49 -32.23
N CYS A 297 -15.22 8.64 -31.79
CA CYS A 297 -14.92 7.61 -30.80
C CYS A 297 -14.01 6.52 -31.41
N LEU A 298 -12.69 6.66 -31.20
CA LEU A 298 -11.77 5.53 -31.28
C LEU A 298 -12.05 4.59 -30.10
N ASN A 299 -11.92 3.28 -30.31
CA ASN A 299 -12.10 2.18 -29.35
C ASN A 299 -13.53 1.65 -29.07
N SER A 300 -14.47 1.77 -30.01
CA SER A 300 -15.65 0.88 -30.02
C SER A 300 -15.21 -0.60 -30.15
N PRO A 301 -15.71 -1.54 -29.32
CA PRO A 301 -15.36 -2.96 -29.38
C PRO A 301 -15.57 -3.60 -30.77
N ALA A 302 -16.62 -3.21 -31.49
CA ALA A 302 -16.91 -3.70 -32.84
C ALA A 302 -15.79 -3.40 -33.85
N LYS A 303 -15.07 -2.26 -33.69
CA LYS A 303 -13.90 -1.92 -34.51
C LYS A 303 -12.64 -2.72 -34.12
N ARG A 304 -12.60 -3.37 -32.95
CA ARG A 304 -11.54 -4.32 -32.59
C ARG A 304 -11.79 -5.68 -33.23
N ILE A 305 -13.03 -6.15 -33.21
CA ILE A 305 -13.43 -7.44 -33.79
C ILE A 305 -13.16 -7.45 -35.31
N ARG A 306 -13.57 -6.41 -36.05
CA ARG A 306 -13.26 -6.25 -37.49
C ARG A 306 -11.77 -6.07 -37.83
N ARG A 307 -10.86 -6.02 -36.85
CA ARG A 307 -9.40 -6.05 -37.07
C ARG A 307 -8.80 -7.44 -36.92
N LEU A 308 -9.61 -8.45 -36.59
CA LEU A 308 -9.23 -9.86 -36.52
C LEU A 308 -9.64 -10.64 -37.79
N GLU A 309 -10.26 -9.98 -38.77
CA GLU A 309 -10.52 -10.54 -40.10
C GLU A 309 -9.21 -10.64 -40.89
N CYS A 310 -8.45 -11.72 -40.65
CA CYS A 310 -7.38 -12.14 -41.55
C CYS A 310 -7.97 -12.44 -42.95
N SER A 311 -7.27 -12.02 -44.00
CA SER A 311 -7.78 -12.07 -45.37
C SER A 311 -7.82 -13.49 -45.95
N GLY A 312 -8.91 -14.21 -45.74
CA GLY A 312 -9.24 -15.48 -46.37
C GLY A 312 -10.55 -16.05 -45.83
N GLU A 313 -11.37 -16.67 -46.68
CA GLU A 313 -12.55 -17.40 -46.21
C GLU A 313 -12.10 -18.62 -45.38
N PRO A 314 -12.70 -18.90 -44.20
CA PRO A 314 -12.33 -20.04 -43.39
C PRO A 314 -12.74 -21.34 -44.11
N ASN A 315 -11.75 -22.11 -44.56
CA ASN A 315 -11.97 -23.42 -45.14
C ASN A 315 -12.30 -24.44 -44.04
N TRP A 316 -13.51 -25.01 -44.08
CA TRP A 316 -14.02 -25.98 -43.09
C TRP A 316 -13.79 -27.45 -43.51
N THR A 317 -12.69 -27.76 -44.21
CA THR A 317 -12.30 -29.17 -44.42
C THR A 317 -11.88 -29.80 -43.09
N VAL A 318 -12.43 -30.99 -42.82
CA VAL A 318 -12.18 -31.72 -41.57
C VAL A 318 -10.88 -32.50 -41.69
N ASP A 319 -9.76 -31.80 -41.54
CA ASP A 319 -8.43 -32.40 -41.50
C ASP A 319 -8.18 -33.04 -40.12
N GLU A 320 -7.49 -34.18 -40.07
CA GLU A 320 -7.51 -35.12 -38.91
C GLU A 320 -6.77 -34.65 -37.64
N ASN A 321 -6.27 -33.41 -37.57
CA ASN A 321 -5.47 -32.88 -36.47
C ASN A 321 -6.28 -32.44 -35.22
N TRP A 322 -7.39 -33.12 -34.91
CA TRP A 322 -8.22 -32.81 -33.73
C TRP A 322 -7.65 -33.42 -32.44
N ILE A 323 -7.08 -32.58 -31.58
CA ILE A 323 -6.57 -33.01 -30.26
C ILE A 323 -7.74 -33.16 -29.27
N THR A 324 -8.02 -34.39 -28.82
CA THR A 324 -9.05 -34.67 -27.81
C THR A 324 -8.61 -34.25 -26.41
N ILE A 325 -9.08 -33.09 -25.94
CA ILE A 325 -8.66 -32.48 -24.66
C ILE A 325 -9.28 -33.17 -23.42
N ARG A 326 -10.39 -33.93 -23.58
CA ARG A 326 -10.98 -34.73 -22.49
C ARG A 326 -11.53 -36.06 -23.04
N SER A 327 -10.95 -37.18 -22.60
CA SER A 327 -11.51 -38.53 -22.80
C SER A 327 -12.18 -39.02 -21.52
N ASN A 328 -13.41 -39.55 -21.64
CA ASN A 328 -14.19 -39.99 -20.49
C ASN A 328 -13.80 -41.44 -20.13
N LYS A 329 -12.98 -41.62 -19.08
CA LYS A 329 -12.50 -42.95 -18.66
C LYS A 329 -13.58 -43.73 -17.90
N ASN A 330 -14.53 -44.32 -18.63
CA ASN A 330 -15.43 -45.34 -18.10
C ASN A 330 -16.06 -46.22 -19.21
N GLU A 331 -15.23 -46.99 -19.89
CA GLU A 331 -15.68 -48.21 -20.60
C GLU A 331 -14.58 -49.28 -20.48
N GLN A 332 -14.97 -50.54 -20.43
CA GLN A 332 -14.09 -51.65 -20.03
C GLN A 332 -13.76 -52.59 -21.20
N ARG A 333 -12.65 -53.33 -21.01
CA ARG A 333 -12.40 -54.69 -21.49
C ARG A 333 -12.01 -54.92 -22.97
N GLN A 334 -10.75 -55.37 -23.11
CA GLN A 334 -10.41 -56.78 -23.43
C GLN A 334 -10.41 -57.23 -24.90
N GLU A 335 -9.22 -57.22 -25.50
CA GLU A 335 -8.56 -58.29 -26.29
C GLU A 335 -7.06 -57.88 -26.39
N LEU A 336 -6.04 -58.75 -26.23
CA LEU A 336 -5.56 -59.87 -27.08
C LEU A 336 -5.13 -59.39 -28.48
N MET A 337 -3.97 -59.77 -29.06
CA MET A 337 -2.77 -60.51 -28.60
C MET A 337 -1.61 -60.24 -29.62
N GLU A 338 -0.46 -60.93 -29.49
CA GLU A 338 0.62 -61.08 -30.50
C GLU A 338 1.77 -60.04 -30.52
N ASP A 339 2.83 -60.37 -29.77
CA ASP A 339 4.23 -60.59 -30.20
C ASP A 339 4.82 -59.82 -31.41
N ILE A 340 6.03 -59.28 -31.22
CA ILE A 340 7.24 -59.66 -31.99
C ILE A 340 8.52 -59.31 -31.21
N TYR A 341 9.61 -60.03 -31.49
CA TYR A 341 10.86 -60.10 -30.71
C TYR A 341 12.03 -59.29 -31.33
N CYS A 342 13.21 -59.42 -30.68
CA CYS A 342 14.56 -58.98 -31.09
C CYS A 342 14.91 -57.49 -30.83
N GLU A 343 15.92 -57.13 -30.03
CA GLU A 343 17.38 -57.47 -30.01
C GLU A 343 18.22 -56.54 -30.90
N ASP A 344 19.43 -56.09 -30.54
CA ASP A 344 20.14 -56.01 -29.24
C ASP A 344 21.41 -55.13 -29.40
N ASN A 345 22.13 -54.79 -28.30
CA ASN A 345 23.58 -54.46 -28.27
C ASN A 345 24.08 -53.16 -28.98
N LEU A 346 25.23 -52.52 -28.66
CA LEU A 346 26.27 -52.67 -27.60
C LEU A 346 27.13 -51.38 -27.49
N PHE A 347 27.56 -51.01 -26.26
CA PHE A 347 28.86 -50.34 -25.92
C PHE A 347 29.19 -48.91 -26.45
N PHE A 348 30.05 -48.07 -25.83
CA PHE A 348 30.71 -48.05 -24.49
C PHE A 348 31.23 -46.62 -24.18
N GLY A 349 31.64 -46.34 -22.93
CA GLY A 349 32.56 -45.21 -22.63
C GLY A 349 32.25 -44.38 -21.37
N SER A 350 33.14 -44.43 -20.37
CA SER A 350 33.16 -43.56 -19.19
C SER A 350 34.61 -43.20 -18.81
N VAL A 351 34.78 -42.27 -17.84
CA VAL A 351 35.96 -41.93 -16.98
C VAL A 351 35.88 -40.42 -16.65
N THR A 352 35.86 -39.84 -15.44
CA THR A 352 36.25 -40.13 -14.02
C THR A 352 37.61 -39.60 -13.52
N ALA A 353 37.61 -38.43 -12.85
CA ALA A 353 38.54 -37.93 -11.79
C ALA A 353 37.97 -36.58 -11.23
N SER A 354 37.95 -36.16 -9.95
CA SER A 354 38.35 -36.67 -8.62
C SER A 354 39.69 -36.17 -8.01
N ILE A 355 39.67 -35.92 -6.67
CA ILE A 355 40.79 -35.70 -5.70
C ILE A 355 41.53 -34.34 -5.78
N CYS A 356 41.89 -33.61 -4.70
CA CYS A 356 41.42 -33.50 -3.28
C CYS A 356 41.61 -31.99 -2.86
N ASP A 357 41.91 -31.46 -1.65
CA ASP A 357 42.28 -31.84 -0.25
C ASP A 357 41.75 -30.67 0.65
N GLU A 358 41.39 -30.71 1.94
CA GLU A 358 41.69 -31.48 3.18
C GLU A 358 42.77 -30.88 4.12
N MET A 359 42.35 -30.39 5.31
CA MET A 359 43.11 -30.31 6.59
C MET A 359 42.21 -29.80 7.74
N GLU A 360 42.46 -30.25 8.99
CA GLU A 360 41.66 -29.98 10.22
C GLU A 360 42.51 -29.40 11.39
N LEU A 361 41.87 -29.24 12.57
CA LEU A 361 42.44 -29.04 13.93
C LEU A 361 42.97 -27.62 14.26
N GLU A 362 42.93 -27.09 15.50
CA GLU A 362 42.42 -27.61 16.80
C GLU A 362 41.95 -26.46 17.73
N ASP A 363 41.47 -26.79 18.95
CA ASP A 363 40.93 -25.88 19.97
C ASP A 363 41.91 -24.82 20.52
N PHE A 364 41.37 -23.72 21.10
CA PHE A 364 41.79 -23.24 22.44
C PHE A 364 40.72 -22.37 23.13
N LEU A 365 40.87 -22.17 24.44
CA LEU A 365 39.86 -21.70 25.40
C LEU A 365 40.28 -20.39 26.11
N ILE A 366 39.30 -19.72 26.73
CA ILE A 366 39.41 -18.68 27.81
C ILE A 366 39.63 -17.20 27.39
N ASP A 367 38.65 -16.38 27.78
CA ASP A 367 38.67 -14.91 28.03
C ASP A 367 39.07 -14.71 29.52
N PRO A 368 39.79 -13.65 30.00
CA PRO A 368 39.40 -12.26 29.73
C PRO A 368 40.44 -11.10 29.84
N PHE A 369 39.89 -9.88 29.63
CA PHE A 369 40.28 -8.58 30.21
C PHE A 369 41.40 -7.71 29.61
N GLU A 370 41.21 -6.40 29.87
CA GLU A 370 42.04 -5.22 29.56
C GLU A 370 42.26 -4.83 28.08
N GLY A 371 41.96 -3.56 27.77
CA GLY A 371 42.06 -3.00 26.42
C GLY A 371 43.21 -2.01 26.24
N ARG A 372 43.44 -1.58 25.00
CA ARG A 372 44.25 -0.39 24.69
C ARG A 372 43.86 0.20 23.33
N ASN A 373 44.08 1.51 23.17
CA ASN A 373 43.79 2.23 21.94
C ASN A 373 44.61 1.69 20.75
N VAL A 374 43.96 1.47 19.61
CA VAL A 374 44.62 1.39 18.30
C VAL A 374 44.06 2.50 17.42
N ARG A 375 44.91 3.49 17.06
CA ARG A 375 44.56 4.48 16.03
C ARG A 375 44.72 3.84 14.65
N CYS A 376 43.72 3.97 13.79
CA CYS A 376 43.92 3.77 12.35
C CYS A 376 44.85 4.88 11.82
N SER A 377 45.75 4.55 10.90
CA SER A 377 46.85 5.42 10.46
C SER A 377 46.98 5.50 8.94
N THR A 378 45.99 6.09 8.28
CA THR A 378 46.14 6.62 6.92
C THR A 378 45.35 7.92 6.72
N CYS A 379 46.05 8.88 6.15
CA CYS A 379 45.65 10.19 5.62
C CYS A 379 44.41 10.15 4.69
N THR A 380 43.67 11.23 4.42
CA THR A 380 43.66 12.64 4.90
C THR A 380 42.40 13.32 4.36
N GLU A 381 41.79 14.26 5.10
CA GLU A 381 41.61 15.67 4.69
C GLU A 381 40.78 16.49 5.71
N HIS A 382 40.93 17.82 5.62
CA HIS A 382 40.14 18.89 6.23
C HIS A 382 39.52 18.75 7.64
N ARG A 383 40.17 19.47 8.58
CA ARG A 383 39.49 20.26 9.62
C ARG A 383 38.59 21.33 8.94
N ASP A 384 37.52 21.86 9.53
CA ASP A 384 37.44 22.42 10.89
C ASP A 384 36.19 22.06 11.69
N VAL A 385 36.35 22.11 13.02
CA VAL A 385 35.28 21.95 14.02
C VAL A 385 34.99 23.32 14.64
N LEU A 386 33.76 23.81 14.47
CA LEU A 386 33.24 24.94 15.24
C LEU A 386 32.21 24.43 16.25
N ASP A 387 32.67 24.27 17.49
CA ASP A 387 31.82 24.09 18.67
C ASP A 387 31.07 25.41 18.96
N TRP A 388 29.77 25.30 19.21
CA TRP A 388 28.94 26.41 19.67
C TRP A 388 27.87 25.89 20.63
N ARG A 389 28.24 25.77 21.91
CA ARG A 389 27.28 25.70 23.01
C ARG A 389 27.02 27.09 23.61
N GLU A 390 25.74 27.27 23.93
CA GLU A 390 25.07 28.39 24.58
C GLU A 390 25.92 29.27 25.52
N THR A 391 25.67 30.57 25.49
CA THR A 391 25.52 31.32 26.76
C THR A 391 24.51 32.46 26.60
N LYS A 392 23.65 32.63 27.62
CA LYS A 392 22.72 33.76 27.72
C LYS A 392 23.43 34.93 28.40
N ARG A 393 23.21 36.17 27.94
CA ARG A 393 22.50 37.23 28.72
C ARG A 393 22.55 38.62 28.09
N ASP A 394 21.43 39.31 28.25
CA ASP A 394 21.24 40.71 28.67
C ASP A 394 22.16 41.79 28.07
N TYR A 395 21.62 42.59 27.14
CA TYR A 395 21.34 44.03 27.38
C TYR A 395 20.21 44.54 26.47
#